data_AF-A0A1V6DDZ4-F1
#
_entry.id   AF-A0A1V6DDZ4-F1
#
_cell.length_a   1.000
_cell.length_b   1.000
_cell.length_c   1.000
_cell.angle_alpha   90.00
_cell.angle_beta   90.00
_cell.angle_gamma   90.00
#
_symmetry.space_group_name_H-M   'P 1'
#
loop_
_entity.id
_entity.type
_entity.pdbx_description
1 polymer ?
#
loop_
_entity_poly.entity_id
_entity_poly.type
_entity_poly.pdbx_seq_one_letter_code
_entity_poly.pdbx_strand_id
1 'polypeptide(L)'
;MIRLTICGIVSCLAIAARAGPSGQAPVTFKIVKESAGMTTAPPAVRVLTAAEQWTLREGRTWSGQNGREIFFTLVPASADAALPEVTVSAAGVQPVRVIVGKSDVPFTRQGDQVRFTLVRDTRNAMLLNQVLHDSEGGLPIHLYHNWLIRQDGPFHGKPVPRVEARAVPNYLVAAREALKLMGRTGPKDEKDFEGSITLMGFEVACARGHHDYPPHVHVMLWVPGYVGGEVPHFYLDAAGRIVRNSFGILGDEGGKFPDRGAVIERKRKRAGEYGPGKPCGLYDLKERLAVELTITEDGGLQMARPGALPYLLIADSAGADRGVLVRQGDKTLVRACVDDDAEKGLTVVTVEHLAGQKVVRTVRQEMRYDPFTGLAPQAAKGKP
;
A
#
# COMPACT_ATOMS: atom_id res chain seq x y z
N MET A 1 9.01 -14.44 -41.97
CA MET A 1 9.72 -14.92 -40.77
C MET A 1 10.47 -13.73 -40.16
N ILE A 2 9.82 -13.00 -39.26
CA ILE A 2 10.42 -11.85 -38.57
C ILE A 2 10.79 -12.33 -37.17
N ARG A 3 12.10 -12.43 -36.92
CA ARG A 3 12.65 -12.75 -35.59
C ARG A 3 12.39 -11.54 -34.69
N LEU A 4 11.48 -11.67 -33.73
CA LEU A 4 11.36 -10.73 -32.62
C LEU A 4 12.52 -10.99 -31.64
N THR A 5 13.47 -10.06 -31.61
CA THR A 5 14.52 -9.99 -30.61
C THR A 5 13.88 -9.62 -29.26
N ILE A 6 13.71 -10.60 -28.37
CA ILE A 6 13.35 -10.36 -26.96
C ILE A 6 14.58 -9.74 -26.30
N CYS A 7 14.62 -8.41 -26.26
CA CYS A 7 15.61 -7.68 -25.50
C CYS A 7 15.17 -7.71 -24.03
N GLY A 8 15.86 -8.52 -23.24
CA GLY A 8 15.71 -8.58 -21.80
C GLY A 8 16.16 -7.30 -21.12
N ILE A 9 15.64 -7.12 -19.90
CA ILE A 9 16.16 -6.43 -18.72
C ILE A 9 14.94 -5.85 -17.99
N VAL A 10 14.47 -6.55 -16.96
CA VAL A 10 13.83 -5.92 -15.80
C VAL A 10 14.35 -6.64 -14.57
N SER A 11 15.54 -6.24 -14.11
CA SER A 11 15.92 -6.46 -12.71
C SER A 11 15.10 -5.49 -11.85
N CYS A 12 13.96 -5.94 -11.34
CA CYS A 12 13.32 -5.30 -10.20
C CYS A 12 14.09 -5.73 -8.95
N LEU A 13 15.19 -5.02 -8.65
CA LEU A 13 15.75 -5.08 -7.31
C LEU A 13 14.64 -4.67 -6.35
N ALA A 14 14.24 -5.60 -5.49
CA ALA A 14 13.64 -5.26 -4.22
C ALA A 14 14.63 -4.31 -3.52
N ILE A 15 14.31 -3.02 -3.48
CA ILE A 15 15.00 -2.10 -2.60
C ILE A 15 14.54 -2.51 -1.21
N ALA A 16 15.31 -3.40 -0.59
CA ALA A 16 15.36 -3.46 0.86
C ALA A 16 15.64 -2.02 1.29
N ALA A 17 14.65 -1.39 1.93
CA ALA A 17 14.88 -0.14 2.62
C ALA A 17 16.06 -0.42 3.56
N ARG A 18 17.25 0.11 3.24
CA ARG A 18 18.36 0.15 4.17
C ARG A 18 17.85 0.94 5.37
N ALA A 19 17.38 0.22 6.38
CA ALA A 19 17.22 0.76 7.71
C ALA A 19 18.62 1.22 8.13
N GLY A 20 18.85 2.53 8.02
CA GLY A 20 20.04 3.14 8.61
C GLY A 20 20.10 2.80 10.11
N PRO A 21 21.30 2.85 10.70
CA PRO A 21 21.53 2.46 12.09
C PRO A 21 20.56 3.22 12.99
N SER A 22 19.72 2.49 13.76
CA SER A 22 18.74 2.97 14.76
C SER A 22 18.44 4.48 14.70
N GLY A 23 17.90 4.91 13.56
CA GLY A 23 17.67 6.32 13.27
C GLY A 23 16.46 6.81 14.06
N GLN A 24 16.59 7.99 14.67
CA GLN A 24 15.45 8.67 15.28
C GLN A 24 14.29 8.77 14.28
N ALA A 25 13.06 8.60 14.76
CA ALA A 25 11.89 8.57 13.90
C ALA A 25 11.72 9.94 13.18
N PRO A 26 11.79 9.98 11.84
CA PRO A 26 11.67 11.24 11.12
C PRO A 26 10.26 11.82 11.22
N VAL A 27 10.18 13.15 11.21
CA VAL A 27 8.93 13.90 11.11
C VAL A 27 8.74 14.34 9.66
N THR A 28 7.64 13.93 9.04
CA THR A 28 7.25 14.40 7.70
C THR A 28 6.08 15.34 7.86
N PHE A 29 6.11 16.48 7.18
CA PHE A 29 4.98 17.41 7.14
C PHE A 29 4.69 17.84 5.71
N LYS A 30 3.50 18.40 5.51
CA LYS A 30 3.09 18.94 4.23
C LYS A 30 2.18 20.15 4.36
N ILE A 31 2.17 20.95 3.29
CA ILE A 31 1.29 22.07 3.08
C ILE A 31 0.34 21.70 1.95
N VAL A 32 -0.96 21.76 2.21
CA VAL A 32 -2.00 21.49 1.22
C VAL A 32 -2.32 22.77 0.46
N LYS A 33 -2.32 22.67 -0.86
CA LYS A 33 -2.67 23.74 -1.81
C LYS A 33 -4.19 23.81 -1.97
N GLU A 34 -4.76 25.00 -2.09
CA GLU A 34 -6.19 25.21 -2.37
C GLU A 34 -6.59 24.52 -3.68
N SER A 35 -5.87 24.84 -4.75
CA SER A 35 -6.05 24.32 -6.10
C SER A 35 -4.87 23.47 -6.54
N ALA A 36 -5.09 22.64 -7.55
CA ALA A 36 -4.04 21.86 -8.17
C ALA A 36 -3.05 22.80 -8.90
N GLY A 37 -1.75 22.66 -8.65
CA GLY A 37 -0.73 23.48 -9.30
C GLY A 37 0.67 23.29 -8.71
N MET A 38 1.67 23.78 -9.41
CA MET A 38 3.06 23.82 -8.94
C MET A 38 3.39 25.22 -8.42
N THR A 39 4.31 25.32 -7.47
CA THR A 39 4.84 26.62 -7.05
C THR A 39 5.62 27.30 -8.18
N THR A 40 5.65 28.63 -8.19
CA THR A 40 6.39 29.42 -9.18
C THR A 40 7.90 29.47 -8.93
N ALA A 41 8.33 29.12 -7.71
CA ALA A 41 9.73 28.91 -7.34
C ALA A 41 9.86 27.61 -6.54
N PRO A 42 11.03 26.94 -6.54
CA PRO A 42 11.25 25.74 -5.74
C PRO A 42 10.90 25.98 -4.26
N PRO A 43 10.06 25.13 -3.64
CA PRO A 43 9.75 25.27 -2.23
C PRO A 43 10.99 24.94 -1.40
N ALA A 44 11.19 25.70 -0.32
CA ALA A 44 12.31 25.55 0.60
C ALA A 44 11.78 25.63 2.03
N VAL A 45 12.41 24.88 2.95
CA VAL A 45 12.14 24.94 4.38
C VAL A 45 13.31 25.58 5.11
N ARG A 46 13.02 26.44 6.08
CA ARG A 46 13.97 26.95 7.06
C ARG A 46 13.52 26.58 8.46
N VAL A 47 14.40 25.96 9.23
CA VAL A 47 14.19 25.69 10.66
C VAL A 47 14.57 26.96 11.43
N LEU A 48 13.62 27.53 12.18
CA LEU A 48 13.79 28.83 12.86
C LEU A 48 14.29 28.67 14.29
N THR A 49 13.86 27.62 14.99
CA THR A 49 14.26 27.32 16.37
C THR A 49 14.87 25.92 16.45
N ALA A 50 15.84 25.72 17.34
CA ALA A 50 16.54 24.44 17.52
C ALA A 50 17.10 23.84 16.21
N ALA A 51 17.55 24.68 15.28
CA ALA A 51 17.98 24.25 13.94
C ALA A 51 19.14 23.23 13.99
N GLU A 52 20.01 23.33 14.99
CA GLU A 52 21.11 22.41 15.24
C GLU A 52 20.66 20.98 15.61
N GLN A 53 19.40 20.80 16.01
CA GLN A 53 18.82 19.52 16.41
C GLN A 53 18.07 18.82 15.28
N TRP A 54 17.96 19.43 14.09
CA TRP A 54 17.15 18.91 13.00
C TRP A 54 17.88 18.99 11.67
N THR A 55 17.88 17.88 10.95
CA THR A 55 18.46 17.79 9.61
C THR A 55 17.37 17.57 8.58
N LEU A 56 17.40 18.36 7.51
CA LEU A 56 16.54 18.14 6.35
C LEU A 56 16.97 16.88 5.60
N ARG A 57 16.03 15.98 5.37
CA ARG A 57 16.27 14.86 4.48
C ARG A 57 16.00 15.28 3.04
N GLU A 58 17.08 15.39 2.27
CA GLU A 58 17.04 15.72 0.86
C GLU A 58 16.60 14.54 -0.01
N GLY A 59 16.31 14.84 -1.27
CA GLY A 59 15.84 13.87 -2.26
C GLY A 59 14.34 14.01 -2.50
N ARG A 60 13.93 13.84 -3.76
CA ARG A 60 12.59 14.25 -4.19
C ARG A 60 11.44 13.50 -3.50
N THR A 61 11.67 12.25 -3.12
CA THR A 61 10.70 11.40 -2.40
C THR A 61 10.65 11.67 -0.88
N TRP A 62 11.50 12.57 -0.39
CA TRP A 62 11.60 12.99 1.01
C TRP A 62 11.19 14.45 1.22
N SER A 63 11.52 15.29 0.24
CA SER A 63 11.27 16.72 0.21
C SER A 63 10.99 17.19 -1.22
N GLY A 64 9.86 17.85 -1.44
CA GLY A 64 9.41 18.24 -2.77
C GLY A 64 7.99 18.77 -2.82
N GLN A 65 7.36 18.63 -3.99
CA GLN A 65 5.97 18.98 -4.20
C GLN A 65 5.33 18.11 -5.28
N ASN A 66 4.01 18.00 -5.19
CA ASN A 66 3.15 17.43 -6.22
C ASN A 66 2.01 18.42 -6.54
N GLY A 67 1.03 18.04 -7.35
CA GLY A 67 -0.05 18.96 -7.76
C GLY A 67 -0.89 19.49 -6.59
N ARG A 68 -0.96 18.81 -5.44
CA ARG A 68 -1.79 19.22 -4.29
C ARG A 68 -1.01 19.61 -3.04
N GLU A 69 0.28 19.27 -2.97
CA GLU A 69 1.03 19.31 -1.72
C GLU A 69 2.46 19.82 -1.93
N ILE A 70 2.99 20.52 -0.94
CA ILE A 70 4.42 20.73 -0.71
C ILE A 70 4.79 19.91 0.52
N PHE A 71 5.86 19.12 0.50
CA PHE A 71 6.20 18.23 1.61
C PHE A 71 7.70 18.23 1.91
N PHE A 72 8.04 17.98 3.17
CA PHE A 72 9.42 17.87 3.64
C PHE A 72 9.51 16.82 4.76
N THR A 73 10.72 16.27 4.93
CA THR A 73 11.03 15.36 6.03
C THR A 73 12.23 15.86 6.81
N LEU A 74 12.06 16.05 8.12
CA LEU A 74 13.12 16.41 9.04
C LEU A 74 13.45 15.23 9.95
N VAL A 75 14.75 15.03 10.22
CA VAL A 75 15.26 13.99 11.11
C VAL A 75 15.81 14.68 12.36
N PRO A 76 15.33 14.32 13.56
CA PRO A 76 15.88 14.89 14.78
C PRO A 76 17.22 14.22 15.14
N ALA A 77 18.12 14.99 15.76
CA ALA A 77 19.41 14.50 16.24
C ALA A 77 19.26 13.54 17.45
N SER A 78 18.18 13.71 18.24
CA SER A 78 17.85 12.86 19.39
C SER A 78 16.34 12.75 19.59
N ALA A 79 15.88 11.77 20.38
CA ALA A 79 14.46 11.57 20.67
C ALA A 79 13.85 12.76 21.44
N ASP A 80 14.68 13.42 22.24
CA ASP A 80 14.29 14.54 23.11
C ASP A 80 14.46 15.91 22.43
N ALA A 81 14.85 15.95 21.16
CA ALA A 81 15.00 17.19 20.39
C ALA A 81 13.76 18.10 20.56
N ALA A 82 14.01 19.39 20.78
CA ALA A 82 12.96 20.39 20.91
C ALA A 82 12.21 20.49 19.58
N LEU A 83 10.88 20.57 19.62
CA LEU A 83 10.06 20.73 18.43
C LEU A 83 10.30 22.11 17.81
N PRO A 84 10.79 22.19 16.57
CA PRO A 84 11.17 23.44 15.98
C PRO A 84 9.96 24.14 15.38
N GLU A 85 10.07 25.46 15.33
CA GLU A 85 9.27 26.28 14.45
C GLU A 85 9.95 26.35 13.08
N VAL A 86 9.17 26.25 12.01
CA VAL A 86 9.68 26.24 10.64
C VAL A 86 8.97 27.29 9.79
N THR A 87 9.63 27.70 8.72
CA THR A 87 9.02 28.46 7.63
C THR A 87 9.22 27.72 6.32
N VAL A 88 8.21 27.71 5.46
CA VAL A 88 8.25 27.12 4.13
C VAL A 88 7.87 28.15 3.07
N SER A 89 8.64 28.22 1.99
CA SER A 89 8.25 28.99 0.81
C SER A 89 7.22 28.23 -0.03
N ALA A 90 6.13 28.91 -0.38
CA ALA A 90 5.00 28.39 -1.13
C ALA A 90 4.57 29.39 -2.22
N ALA A 91 5.54 29.89 -2.99
CA ALA A 91 5.32 30.94 -3.98
C ALA A 91 4.32 30.51 -5.07
N GLY A 92 3.36 31.39 -5.38
CA GLY A 92 2.38 31.17 -6.44
C GLY A 92 1.27 30.17 -6.12
N VAL A 93 1.16 29.68 -4.87
CA VAL A 93 0.04 28.82 -4.44
C VAL A 93 -0.64 29.40 -3.20
N GLN A 94 -1.88 28.98 -2.94
CA GLN A 94 -2.63 29.30 -1.71
C GLN A 94 -2.57 28.10 -0.76
N PRO A 95 -1.82 28.18 0.35
CA PRO A 95 -1.87 27.20 1.43
C PRO A 95 -3.23 27.24 2.12
N VAL A 96 -3.84 26.06 2.35
CA VAL A 96 -5.12 25.93 3.08
C VAL A 96 -5.00 25.09 4.34
N ARG A 97 -4.01 24.19 4.42
CA ARG A 97 -3.74 23.36 5.59
C ARG A 97 -2.24 23.11 5.74
N VAL A 98 -1.80 22.92 6.97
CA VAL A 98 -0.49 22.36 7.28
C VAL A 98 -0.70 21.11 8.13
N ILE A 99 -0.10 20.00 7.69
CA ILE A 99 -0.24 18.69 8.33
C ILE A 99 1.15 18.21 8.72
N VAL A 100 1.37 17.91 10.00
CA VAL A 100 2.59 17.28 10.51
C VAL A 100 2.24 15.85 10.93
N GLY A 101 2.91 14.88 10.33
CA GLY A 101 2.47 13.48 10.37
C GLY A 101 1.06 13.33 9.82
N LYS A 102 0.08 13.03 10.67
CA LYS A 102 -1.35 13.05 10.32
C LYS A 102 -2.16 14.10 11.08
N SER A 103 -1.48 15.05 11.73
CA SER A 103 -2.10 16.07 12.58
C SER A 103 -2.14 17.41 11.86
N ASP A 104 -3.32 18.03 11.78
CA ASP A 104 -3.43 19.44 11.37
C ASP A 104 -2.80 20.33 12.44
N VAL A 105 -2.00 21.31 11.99
CA VAL A 105 -1.37 22.31 12.86
C VAL A 105 -1.77 23.71 12.43
N PRO A 106 -1.97 24.64 13.38
CA PRO A 106 -2.19 26.04 13.05
C PRO A 106 -0.94 26.59 12.35
N PHE A 107 -1.17 27.49 11.40
CA PHE A 107 -0.11 28.17 10.68
C PHE A 107 -0.45 29.63 10.45
N THR A 108 0.58 30.43 10.21
CA THR A 108 0.44 31.81 9.74
C THR A 108 1.05 31.92 8.34
N ARG A 109 0.53 32.86 7.55
CA ARG A 109 1.05 33.16 6.22
C ARG A 109 1.44 34.63 6.14
N GLN A 110 2.63 34.89 5.61
CA GLN A 110 3.11 36.23 5.30
C GLN A 110 3.68 36.21 3.88
N GLY A 111 2.95 36.79 2.92
CA GLY A 111 3.28 36.64 1.50
C GLY A 111 3.37 35.17 1.09
N ASP A 112 4.52 34.77 0.56
CA ASP A 112 4.78 33.39 0.10
C ASP A 112 5.35 32.48 1.21
N GLN A 113 5.42 32.94 2.46
CA GLN A 113 5.99 32.19 3.56
C GLN A 113 4.89 31.63 4.47
N VAL A 114 4.97 30.34 4.77
CA VAL A 114 4.08 29.62 5.71
C VAL A 114 4.87 29.25 6.95
N ARG A 115 4.43 29.70 8.13
CA ARG A 115 5.11 29.51 9.41
C ARG A 115 4.25 28.72 10.40
N PHE A 116 4.83 27.69 11.02
CA PHE A 116 4.16 26.80 11.96
C PHE A 116 5.16 26.04 12.85
N THR A 117 4.67 25.45 13.93
CA THR A 117 5.46 24.61 14.85
C THR A 117 5.23 23.14 14.54
N LEU A 118 6.30 22.34 14.49
CA LEU A 118 6.15 20.90 14.37
C LEU A 118 5.51 20.31 15.63
N VAL A 119 4.84 19.17 15.48
CA VAL A 119 4.37 18.34 16.60
C VAL A 119 5.07 16.98 16.56
N ARG A 120 5.09 16.25 17.68
CA ARG A 120 5.63 14.87 17.76
C ARG A 120 4.67 13.85 17.11
N ASP A 121 4.34 14.06 15.85
CA ASP A 121 3.63 13.09 15.03
C ASP A 121 4.56 12.55 13.94
N THR A 122 5.08 11.34 14.17
CA THR A 122 6.10 10.71 13.32
C THR A 122 5.51 9.86 12.19
N ARG A 123 4.17 9.78 12.12
CA ARG A 123 3.47 9.11 11.02
C ARG A 123 3.84 9.76 9.69
N ASN A 124 3.77 9.00 8.61
CA ASN A 124 4.16 9.52 7.31
C ASN A 124 3.03 10.40 6.72
N ALA A 125 3.26 11.71 6.62
CA ALA A 125 2.29 12.66 6.06
C ALA A 125 2.01 12.46 4.57
N MET A 126 2.93 11.84 3.84
CA MET A 126 2.76 11.57 2.41
C MET A 126 1.95 10.29 2.16
N LEU A 127 1.99 9.32 3.06
CA LEU A 127 1.31 8.04 2.88
C LEU A 127 -0.21 8.26 2.89
N LEU A 128 -0.97 7.69 1.95
CA LEU A 128 -2.44 7.69 2.00
C LEU A 128 -2.94 6.27 2.05
N ASN A 129 -3.04 5.73 3.26
CA ASN A 129 -3.45 4.37 3.48
C ASN A 129 -4.47 4.24 4.59
N GLN A 130 -5.32 3.24 4.45
CA GLN A 130 -6.33 2.86 5.44
C GLN A 130 -6.40 1.34 5.56
N VAL A 131 -6.95 0.88 6.67
CA VAL A 131 -7.30 -0.53 6.85
C VAL A 131 -8.80 -0.68 6.65
N LEU A 132 -9.17 -1.34 5.55
CA LEU A 132 -10.56 -1.73 5.29
C LEU A 132 -10.86 -3.00 6.09
N HIS A 133 -11.65 -2.83 7.15
CA HIS A 133 -12.18 -3.94 7.93
C HIS A 133 -13.46 -4.49 7.28
N ASP A 134 -13.61 -5.81 7.24
CA ASP A 134 -14.86 -6.43 6.77
C ASP A 134 -15.87 -6.53 7.92
N SER A 135 -17.07 -5.96 7.73
CA SER A 135 -18.16 -6.04 8.72
C SER A 135 -18.69 -7.46 8.91
N GLU A 136 -18.52 -8.34 7.92
CA GLU A 136 -19.06 -9.71 7.93
C GLU A 136 -18.03 -10.76 8.37
N GLY A 137 -16.86 -10.30 8.83
CA GLY A 137 -15.74 -11.17 9.15
C GLY A 137 -14.91 -11.49 7.91
N GLY A 138 -13.61 -11.25 7.98
CA GLY A 138 -12.69 -11.36 6.87
C GLY A 138 -11.36 -10.76 7.24
N LEU A 139 -10.33 -11.04 6.43
CA LEU A 139 -9.03 -10.41 6.63
C LEU A 139 -9.11 -8.90 6.35
N PRO A 140 -8.48 -8.06 7.19
CA PRO A 140 -8.36 -6.64 6.88
C PRO A 140 -7.54 -6.43 5.60
N ILE A 141 -7.90 -5.41 4.83
CA ILE A 141 -7.16 -5.01 3.62
C ILE A 141 -6.46 -3.68 3.89
N HIS A 142 -5.14 -3.66 3.74
CA HIS A 142 -4.33 -2.45 3.77
C HIS A 142 -4.40 -1.78 2.41
N LEU A 143 -5.31 -0.83 2.26
CA LEU A 143 -5.53 -0.09 1.03
C LEU A 143 -4.61 1.13 0.99
N TYR A 144 -3.89 1.28 -0.12
CA TYR A 144 -3.26 2.53 -0.50
C TYR A 144 -4.14 3.24 -1.52
N HIS A 145 -4.50 4.48 -1.23
CA HIS A 145 -5.36 5.29 -2.08
C HIS A 145 -4.49 6.00 -3.12
N ASN A 146 -4.46 5.43 -4.32
CA ASN A 146 -3.57 5.85 -5.40
C ASN A 146 -4.09 7.11 -6.11
N TRP A 147 -4.06 8.25 -5.40
CA TRP A 147 -4.41 9.54 -5.97
C TRP A 147 -3.33 10.04 -6.92
N LEU A 148 -3.60 9.93 -8.23
CA LEU A 148 -2.59 10.15 -9.27
C LEU A 148 -1.96 11.55 -9.26
N ILE A 149 -2.65 12.57 -8.76
CA ILE A 149 -2.07 13.91 -8.62
C ILE A 149 -0.87 13.96 -7.66
N ARG A 150 -0.71 12.92 -6.83
CA ARG A 150 0.36 12.72 -5.86
C ARG A 150 1.46 11.77 -6.36
N GLN A 151 1.40 11.32 -7.61
CA GLN A 151 2.37 10.38 -8.17
C GLN A 151 3.80 10.92 -8.09
N ASP A 152 4.73 10.08 -7.64
CA ASP A 152 6.15 10.40 -7.61
C ASP A 152 7.03 9.16 -7.87
N GLY A 153 8.34 9.30 -7.72
CA GLY A 153 9.29 8.21 -7.90
C GLY A 153 9.20 7.62 -9.31
N PRO A 154 9.04 6.29 -9.45
CA PRO A 154 8.95 5.63 -10.76
C PRO A 154 7.81 6.13 -11.67
N PHE A 155 6.73 6.68 -11.09
CA PHE A 155 5.57 7.20 -11.80
C PHE A 155 5.67 8.68 -12.16
N HIS A 156 6.66 9.40 -11.67
CA HIS A 156 6.72 10.84 -11.91
C HIS A 156 6.92 11.19 -13.39
N GLY A 157 6.07 12.08 -13.90
CA GLY A 157 6.16 12.57 -15.29
C GLY A 157 5.89 11.49 -16.33
N LYS A 158 5.43 10.30 -15.92
CA LYS A 158 5.14 9.17 -16.79
C LYS A 158 3.64 8.86 -16.79
N PRO A 159 3.13 8.23 -17.86
CA PRO A 159 1.79 7.66 -17.85
C PRO A 159 1.62 6.69 -16.67
N VAL A 160 0.54 6.82 -15.93
CA VAL A 160 0.25 5.88 -14.83
C VAL A 160 -0.59 4.72 -15.38
N PRO A 161 -0.25 3.47 -15.05
CA PRO A 161 -1.04 2.27 -15.35
C PRO A 161 -2.40 2.30 -14.62
N ARG A 162 -3.40 2.97 -15.22
CA ARG A 162 -4.71 3.26 -14.60
C ARG A 162 -5.58 2.01 -14.43
N VAL A 163 -5.53 1.10 -15.41
CA VAL A 163 -6.33 -0.14 -15.37
C VAL A 163 -5.80 -1.03 -14.25
N GLU A 164 -4.49 -1.19 -14.19
CA GLU A 164 -3.79 -1.97 -13.19
C GLU A 164 -3.98 -1.38 -11.79
N ALA A 165 -3.83 -0.06 -11.65
CA ALA A 165 -4.05 0.62 -10.37
C ALA A 165 -5.47 0.42 -9.83
N ARG A 166 -6.48 0.44 -10.71
CA ARG A 166 -7.89 0.20 -10.36
C ARG A 166 -8.22 -1.28 -10.11
N ALA A 167 -7.53 -2.19 -10.78
CA ALA A 167 -7.73 -3.62 -10.61
C ALA A 167 -7.21 -4.15 -9.26
N VAL A 168 -6.13 -3.56 -8.73
CA VAL A 168 -5.53 -3.97 -7.43
C VAL A 168 -6.55 -4.07 -6.28
N PRO A 169 -7.35 -3.04 -5.95
CA PRO A 169 -8.32 -3.15 -4.87
C PRO A 169 -9.43 -4.18 -5.15
N ASN A 170 -9.80 -4.41 -6.41
CA ASN A 170 -10.76 -5.46 -6.78
C ASN A 170 -10.21 -6.85 -6.48
N TYR A 171 -8.94 -7.12 -6.84
CA TYR A 171 -8.27 -8.38 -6.50
C TYR A 171 -8.11 -8.56 -4.99
N LEU A 172 -7.80 -7.50 -4.23
CA LEU A 172 -7.67 -7.58 -2.78
C LEU A 172 -9.00 -7.95 -2.11
N VAL A 173 -10.11 -7.35 -2.53
CA VAL A 173 -11.43 -7.72 -2.01
C VAL A 173 -11.80 -9.14 -2.45
N ALA A 174 -11.56 -9.52 -3.70
CA ALA A 174 -11.80 -10.88 -4.17
C ALA A 174 -10.97 -11.93 -3.40
N ALA A 175 -9.70 -11.62 -3.10
CA ALA A 175 -8.82 -12.47 -2.28
C ALA A 175 -9.37 -12.62 -0.86
N ARG A 176 -9.86 -11.53 -0.24
CA ARG A 176 -10.52 -11.60 1.06
C ARG A 176 -11.72 -12.54 1.03
N GLU A 177 -12.59 -12.42 0.04
CA GLU A 177 -13.78 -13.28 -0.08
C GLU A 177 -13.41 -14.75 -0.34
N ALA A 178 -12.40 -15.02 -1.18
CA ALA A 178 -11.88 -16.39 -1.37
C ALA A 178 -11.31 -16.98 -0.07
N LEU A 179 -10.54 -16.21 0.70
CA LEU A 179 -9.96 -16.64 1.97
C LEU A 179 -11.04 -16.88 3.05
N LYS A 180 -12.13 -16.09 3.04
CA LYS A 180 -13.32 -16.35 3.87
C LYS A 180 -13.98 -17.67 3.51
N LEU A 181 -14.17 -17.94 2.21
CA LEU A 181 -14.78 -19.18 1.71
C LEU A 181 -13.93 -20.43 1.97
N MET A 182 -12.61 -20.30 2.06
CA MET A 182 -11.72 -21.39 2.50
C MET A 182 -11.80 -21.66 4.01
N GLY A 183 -12.13 -20.64 4.81
CA GLY A 183 -12.13 -20.69 6.27
C GLY A 183 -10.73 -20.77 6.88
N ARG A 184 -10.67 -20.64 8.21
CA ARG A 184 -9.45 -20.76 9.03
C ARG A 184 -8.33 -19.77 8.69
N THR A 185 -8.64 -18.68 8.02
CA THR A 185 -7.68 -17.64 7.59
C THR A 185 -7.89 -16.33 8.35
N GLY A 186 -9.10 -16.11 8.87
CA GLY A 186 -9.52 -14.86 9.46
C GLY A 186 -8.75 -14.49 10.74
N PRO A 187 -8.80 -13.22 11.15
CA PRO A 187 -8.08 -12.76 12.35
C PRO A 187 -8.52 -13.46 13.65
N LYS A 188 -9.77 -13.96 13.68
CA LYS A 188 -10.38 -14.62 14.84
C LYS A 188 -10.48 -16.14 14.70
N ASP A 189 -10.03 -16.69 13.57
CA ASP A 189 -10.18 -18.13 13.31
C ASP A 189 -9.09 -18.93 14.04
N GLU A 190 -9.41 -20.17 14.39
CA GLU A 190 -8.40 -21.15 14.82
C GLU A 190 -7.60 -21.65 13.60
N LYS A 191 -6.41 -21.07 13.43
CA LYS A 191 -5.48 -21.38 12.34
C LYS A 191 -4.65 -22.63 12.64
N ASP A 192 -4.34 -23.38 11.60
CA ASP A 192 -3.40 -24.50 11.57
C ASP A 192 -1.94 -24.06 11.29
N PHE A 193 -1.70 -22.77 11.00
CA PHE A 193 -0.40 -22.15 10.79
C PHE A 193 -0.18 -20.95 11.72
N GLU A 194 1.08 -20.53 11.89
CA GLU A 194 1.47 -19.35 12.66
C GLU A 194 1.54 -18.09 11.80
N GLY A 195 1.03 -16.98 12.35
CA GLY A 195 1.06 -15.68 11.71
C GLY A 195 -0.30 -15.23 11.17
N SER A 196 -0.26 -14.26 10.27
CA SER A 196 -1.46 -13.67 9.65
C SER A 196 -1.23 -13.42 8.18
N ILE A 197 -2.20 -13.84 7.37
CA ILE A 197 -2.27 -13.44 5.98
C ILE A 197 -2.65 -11.97 5.94
N THR A 198 -1.91 -11.18 5.17
CA THR A 198 -2.14 -9.74 5.03
C THR A 198 -2.40 -9.43 3.56
N LEU A 199 -3.45 -8.66 3.31
CA LEU A 199 -3.84 -8.18 1.99
C LEU A 199 -3.42 -6.72 1.88
N MET A 200 -2.62 -6.37 0.87
CA MET A 200 -2.07 -5.03 0.73
C MET A 200 -1.92 -4.64 -0.74
N GLY A 201 -2.23 -3.38 -1.05
CA GLY A 201 -2.00 -2.80 -2.39
C GLY A 201 -0.62 -2.15 -2.52
N PHE A 202 -0.40 -1.46 -3.64
CA PHE A 202 0.81 -0.68 -3.91
C PHE A 202 0.57 0.83 -3.77
N GLU A 203 1.62 1.64 -3.67
CA GLU A 203 1.55 3.11 -3.53
C GLU A 203 2.20 3.89 -4.70
N VAL A 204 1.48 4.84 -5.30
CA VAL A 204 1.99 5.74 -6.36
C VAL A 204 2.84 6.92 -5.86
N ALA A 205 2.69 7.32 -4.60
CA ALA A 205 3.30 8.53 -4.05
C ALA A 205 4.77 8.37 -3.63
N CYS A 206 5.28 7.13 -3.62
CA CYS A 206 6.68 6.81 -3.30
C CYS A 206 7.17 7.47 -1.99
N ALA A 207 6.32 7.43 -0.96
CA ALA A 207 6.57 8.20 0.26
C ALA A 207 7.85 7.72 0.97
N ARG A 208 8.75 8.65 1.31
CA ARG A 208 10.02 8.33 1.98
C ARG A 208 10.91 7.34 1.20
N GLY A 209 10.83 7.37 -0.13
CA GLY A 209 11.62 6.48 -1.00
C GLY A 209 11.16 5.01 -0.96
N HIS A 210 9.95 4.74 -0.47
CA HIS A 210 9.33 3.43 -0.61
C HIS A 210 8.93 3.22 -2.07
N HIS A 211 9.68 2.37 -2.78
CA HIS A 211 9.51 2.14 -4.21
C HIS A 211 8.60 0.94 -4.48
N ASP A 212 7.29 1.17 -4.40
CA ASP A 212 6.28 0.13 -4.53
C ASP A 212 5.67 0.12 -5.95
N TYR A 213 6.42 -0.42 -6.91
CA TYR A 213 6.11 -0.33 -8.35
C TYR A 213 6.53 -1.58 -9.12
N PRO A 214 5.96 -1.85 -10.31
CA PRO A 214 4.69 -1.31 -10.85
C PRO A 214 3.46 -1.80 -10.04
N PRO A 215 2.20 -1.49 -10.40
CA PRO A 215 1.03 -1.97 -9.65
C PRO A 215 1.03 -3.48 -9.43
N HIS A 216 0.74 -3.89 -8.20
CA HIS A 216 0.67 -5.28 -7.81
C HIS A 216 -0.22 -5.48 -6.59
N VAL A 217 -0.52 -6.75 -6.32
CA VAL A 217 -1.31 -7.22 -5.18
C VAL A 217 -0.39 -8.02 -4.25
N HIS A 218 -0.52 -7.78 -2.94
CA HIS A 218 0.04 -8.65 -1.92
C HIS A 218 -1.02 -9.54 -1.30
N VAL A 219 -0.76 -10.84 -1.31
CA VAL A 219 -1.35 -11.83 -0.39
C VAL A 219 -0.17 -12.44 0.36
N MET A 220 0.23 -11.81 1.46
CA MET A 220 1.49 -12.12 2.14
C MET A 220 1.27 -12.79 3.48
N LEU A 221 2.26 -13.53 3.97
CA LEU A 221 2.23 -14.12 5.30
C LEU A 221 3.18 -13.37 6.24
N TRP A 222 2.60 -12.66 7.21
CA TRP A 222 3.34 -12.08 8.32
C TRP A 222 3.45 -13.09 9.44
N VAL A 223 4.68 -13.46 9.78
CA VAL A 223 5.02 -14.29 10.94
C VAL A 223 5.30 -13.40 12.16
N PRO A 224 5.20 -13.92 13.40
CA PRO A 224 5.43 -13.13 14.61
C PRO A 224 6.77 -12.38 14.56
N GLY A 225 6.77 -11.05 14.70
CA GLY A 225 7.99 -10.23 14.62
C GLY A 225 8.46 -9.88 13.21
N TYR A 226 7.69 -10.20 12.16
CA TYR A 226 7.92 -9.90 10.74
C TYR A 226 9.14 -10.60 10.09
N VAL A 227 10.09 -11.06 10.88
CA VAL A 227 11.31 -11.74 10.44
C VAL A 227 11.02 -13.15 9.94
N GLY A 228 11.32 -13.41 8.66
CA GLY A 228 10.95 -14.63 7.94
C GLY A 228 9.57 -14.58 7.29
N GLY A 229 8.93 -13.39 7.26
CA GLY A 229 7.68 -13.16 6.56
C GLY A 229 7.83 -13.33 5.05
N GLU A 230 6.76 -13.74 4.39
CA GLU A 230 6.75 -14.13 2.98
C GLU A 230 5.91 -13.17 2.16
N VAL A 231 6.54 -12.46 1.23
CA VAL A 231 5.98 -11.28 0.55
C VAL A 231 5.98 -11.49 -0.96
N PRO A 232 4.95 -12.18 -1.51
CA PRO A 232 4.73 -12.18 -2.94
C PRO A 232 4.21 -10.82 -3.40
N HIS A 233 4.66 -10.42 -4.59
CA HIS A 233 4.16 -9.28 -5.36
C HIS A 233 3.56 -9.87 -6.63
N PHE A 234 2.24 -9.81 -6.81
CA PHE A 234 1.56 -10.28 -8.02
C PHE A 234 1.31 -9.10 -8.96
N TYR A 235 2.09 -9.01 -10.04
CA TYR A 235 2.06 -7.87 -10.95
C TYR A 235 1.01 -8.05 -12.05
N LEU A 236 0.44 -6.91 -12.45
CA LEU A 236 -0.63 -6.85 -13.42
C LEU A 236 -0.09 -6.46 -14.82
N ASP A 237 -0.73 -6.96 -15.87
CA ASP A 237 -0.55 -6.47 -17.25
C ASP A 237 -1.46 -5.27 -17.55
N ALA A 238 -1.37 -4.71 -18.76
CA ALA A 238 -2.16 -3.54 -19.17
C ALA A 238 -3.69 -3.78 -19.21
N ALA A 239 -4.15 -5.04 -19.21
CA ALA A 239 -5.56 -5.40 -19.09
C ALA A 239 -5.99 -5.61 -17.62
N GLY A 240 -5.06 -5.43 -16.67
CA GLY A 240 -5.26 -5.64 -15.25
C GLY A 240 -5.19 -7.11 -14.84
N ARG A 241 -4.64 -8.01 -15.66
CA ARG A 241 -4.54 -9.44 -15.35
C ARG A 241 -3.27 -9.75 -14.57
N ILE A 242 -3.32 -10.67 -13.61
CA ILE A 242 -2.12 -11.10 -12.87
C ILE A 242 -1.31 -12.05 -13.75
N VAL A 243 -0.09 -11.64 -14.15
CA VAL A 243 0.70 -12.38 -15.16
C VAL A 243 2.08 -12.82 -14.69
N ARG A 244 2.61 -12.22 -13.63
CA ARG A 244 3.91 -12.58 -13.06
C ARG A 244 3.96 -12.27 -11.58
N ASN A 245 4.92 -12.85 -10.87
CA ASN A 245 5.19 -12.53 -9.49
C ASN A 245 6.68 -12.35 -9.20
N SER A 246 6.97 -11.64 -8.11
CA SER A 246 8.26 -11.70 -7.42
C SER A 246 8.02 -12.04 -5.96
N PHE A 247 8.75 -13.01 -5.43
CA PHE A 247 8.59 -13.54 -4.09
C PHE A 247 9.80 -13.20 -3.23
N GLY A 248 9.57 -12.40 -2.18
CA GLY A 248 10.59 -11.99 -1.22
C GLY A 248 10.41 -12.64 0.15
N ILE A 249 11.52 -12.80 0.89
CA ILE A 249 11.53 -13.24 2.28
C ILE A 249 12.16 -12.13 3.13
N LEU A 250 11.42 -11.66 4.13
CA LEU A 250 11.90 -10.63 5.06
C LEU A 250 13.03 -11.17 5.94
N GLY A 251 14.13 -10.43 6.03
CA GLY A 251 15.28 -10.78 6.85
C GLY A 251 15.13 -10.40 8.32
N ASP A 252 16.24 -10.50 9.05
CA ASP A 252 16.42 -9.94 10.38
C ASP A 252 17.41 -8.77 10.32
N GLU A 253 17.03 -7.69 9.62
CA GLU A 253 17.94 -6.55 9.39
C GLU A 253 18.38 -5.86 10.70
N GLY A 254 17.64 -6.06 11.80
CA GLY A 254 17.94 -5.52 13.11
C GLY A 254 18.60 -6.50 14.09
N GLY A 255 18.87 -7.75 13.68
CA GLY A 255 19.45 -8.78 14.54
C GLY A 255 18.61 -9.12 15.78
N LYS A 256 17.28 -8.91 15.73
CA LYS A 256 16.38 -9.08 16.87
C LYS A 256 16.02 -10.54 17.13
N PHE A 257 16.17 -11.40 16.14
CA PHE A 257 15.80 -12.82 16.18
C PHE A 257 16.93 -13.69 15.61
N PRO A 258 18.12 -13.68 16.25
CA PRO A 258 19.29 -14.39 15.74
C PRO A 258 19.08 -15.91 15.66
N ASP A 259 18.20 -16.45 16.50
CA ASP A 259 17.77 -17.85 16.52
C ASP A 259 17.01 -18.28 15.24
N ARG A 260 16.48 -17.33 14.47
CA ARG A 260 15.74 -17.61 13.23
C ARG A 260 16.62 -17.67 11.99
N GLY A 261 17.90 -17.34 12.08
CA GLY A 261 18.80 -17.22 10.92
C GLY A 261 18.76 -18.44 9.98
N ALA A 262 18.82 -19.65 10.54
CA ALA A 262 18.80 -20.89 9.75
C ALA A 262 17.46 -21.11 9.01
N VAL A 263 16.33 -20.75 9.62
CA VAL A 263 15.00 -20.86 8.99
C VAL A 263 14.86 -19.84 7.86
N ILE A 264 15.27 -18.59 8.10
CA ILE A 264 15.23 -17.52 7.10
C ILE A 264 16.09 -17.88 5.88
N GLU A 265 17.30 -18.41 6.10
CA GLU A 265 18.20 -18.78 5.02
C GLU A 265 17.64 -19.92 4.16
N ARG A 266 16.98 -20.92 4.78
CA ARG A 266 16.26 -21.95 4.02
C ARG A 266 15.11 -21.36 3.20
N LYS A 267 14.29 -20.49 3.80
CA LYS A 267 13.19 -19.83 3.11
C LYS A 267 13.66 -18.97 1.95
N ARG A 268 14.78 -18.25 2.07
CA ARG A 268 15.35 -17.41 1.00
C ARG A 268 15.68 -18.18 -0.27
N LYS A 269 15.93 -19.49 -0.19
CA LYS A 269 16.10 -20.35 -1.38
C LYS A 269 14.84 -20.45 -2.25
N ARG A 270 13.67 -20.11 -1.69
CA ARG A 270 12.40 -20.06 -2.41
C ARG A 270 12.11 -18.66 -3.00
N ALA A 271 12.90 -17.65 -2.66
CA ALA A 271 12.73 -16.30 -3.21
C ALA A 271 13.00 -16.29 -4.72
N GLY A 272 12.28 -15.44 -5.46
CA GLY A 272 12.41 -15.33 -6.90
C GLY A 272 11.07 -15.23 -7.62
N GLU A 273 11.08 -15.52 -8.92
CA GLU A 273 9.88 -15.52 -9.76
C GLU A 273 9.41 -16.96 -9.99
N TYR A 274 8.10 -17.19 -9.87
CA TYR A 274 7.50 -18.51 -10.08
C TYR A 274 6.88 -18.58 -11.49
N GLY A 275 6.14 -17.54 -11.89
CA GLY A 275 5.46 -17.48 -13.18
C GLY A 275 4.16 -18.31 -13.23
N PRO A 276 3.45 -18.31 -14.38
CA PRO A 276 2.22 -19.08 -14.58
C PRO A 276 2.38 -20.59 -14.32
N GLY A 277 1.35 -21.20 -13.73
CA GLY A 277 1.28 -22.64 -13.44
C GLY A 277 2.20 -23.12 -12.31
N LYS A 278 3.09 -22.28 -11.77
CA LYS A 278 4.00 -22.64 -10.69
C LYS A 278 3.43 -22.22 -9.33
N PRO A 279 3.22 -23.17 -8.41
CA PRO A 279 2.66 -22.85 -7.10
C PRO A 279 3.66 -22.10 -6.21
N CYS A 280 3.23 -20.96 -5.69
CA CYS A 280 3.92 -20.17 -4.69
C CYS A 280 3.26 -20.40 -3.32
N GLY A 281 3.82 -21.33 -2.54
CA GLY A 281 3.33 -21.65 -1.20
C GLY A 281 3.81 -20.66 -0.15
N LEU A 282 2.89 -20.24 0.73
CA LEU A 282 3.15 -19.42 1.90
C LEU A 282 3.29 -20.29 3.15
N TYR A 283 4.47 -20.36 3.75
CA TYR A 283 4.75 -21.25 4.88
C TYR A 283 5.12 -20.46 6.13
N ASP A 284 4.65 -20.90 7.30
CA ASP A 284 5.05 -20.30 8.58
C ASP A 284 6.49 -20.67 8.98
N LEU A 285 6.92 -20.29 10.18
CA LEU A 285 8.26 -20.61 10.69
C LEU A 285 8.45 -22.10 11.04
N LYS A 286 7.36 -22.87 11.09
CA LYS A 286 7.33 -24.31 11.34
C LYS A 286 7.09 -25.11 10.04
N GLU A 287 7.23 -24.46 8.89
CA GLU A 287 7.02 -25.04 7.55
C GLU A 287 5.59 -25.57 7.33
N ARG A 288 4.59 -25.02 8.04
CA ARG A 288 3.18 -25.32 7.78
C ARG A 288 2.64 -24.40 6.69
N LEU A 289 1.99 -24.99 5.69
CA LEU A 289 1.41 -24.26 4.57
C LEU A 289 0.17 -23.48 5.02
N ALA A 290 0.24 -22.16 4.90
CA ALA A 290 -0.89 -21.26 5.15
C ALA A 290 -1.81 -21.18 3.93
N VAL A 291 -1.26 -20.82 2.77
CA VAL A 291 -1.97 -20.67 1.48
C VAL A 291 -1.00 -20.95 0.34
N GLU A 292 -1.45 -21.62 -0.71
CA GLU A 292 -0.75 -21.73 -1.98
C GLU A 292 -1.37 -20.77 -3.00
N LEU A 293 -0.53 -20.08 -3.76
CA LEU A 293 -0.90 -19.06 -4.73
C LEU A 293 -0.30 -19.40 -6.10
N THR A 294 -1.14 -19.60 -7.11
CA THR A 294 -0.69 -19.99 -8.45
C THR A 294 -1.27 -19.04 -9.49
N ILE A 295 -0.40 -18.44 -10.30
CA ILE A 295 -0.84 -17.61 -11.44
C ILE A 295 -1.38 -18.55 -12.53
N THR A 296 -2.55 -18.25 -13.07
CA THR A 296 -3.11 -19.02 -14.19
C THR A 296 -2.61 -18.50 -15.54
N GLU A 297 -2.56 -19.34 -16.56
CA GLU A 297 -2.20 -18.95 -17.93
C GLU A 297 -3.08 -17.80 -18.47
N ASP A 298 -4.37 -17.80 -18.11
CA ASP A 298 -5.32 -16.76 -18.55
C ASP A 298 -5.22 -15.44 -17.77
N GLY A 299 -4.27 -15.32 -16.84
CA GLY A 299 -4.02 -14.07 -16.12
C GLY A 299 -4.89 -13.86 -14.87
N GLY A 300 -4.98 -14.88 -14.03
CA GLY A 300 -5.69 -14.88 -12.74
C GLY A 300 -4.82 -15.44 -11.62
N LEU A 301 -5.39 -15.53 -10.42
CA LEU A 301 -4.73 -16.07 -9.24
C LEU A 301 -5.57 -17.19 -8.62
N GLN A 302 -5.12 -18.42 -8.75
CA GLN A 302 -5.67 -19.55 -8.00
C GLN A 302 -5.09 -19.55 -6.59
N MET A 303 -5.97 -19.67 -5.61
CA MET A 303 -5.63 -19.76 -4.20
C MET A 303 -6.08 -21.13 -3.69
N ALA A 304 -5.24 -21.80 -2.91
CA ALA A 304 -5.57 -23.10 -2.33
C ALA A 304 -5.05 -23.22 -0.89
N ARG A 305 -5.68 -24.11 -0.12
CA ARG A 305 -5.30 -24.44 1.25
C ARG A 305 -5.41 -25.94 1.50
N PRO A 306 -4.60 -26.50 2.42
CA PRO A 306 -4.80 -27.86 2.90
C PRO A 306 -6.23 -28.06 3.41
N GLY A 307 -6.92 -29.10 2.90
CA GLY A 307 -8.28 -29.45 3.33
C GLY A 307 -9.40 -28.56 2.81
N ALA A 308 -9.13 -27.60 1.91
CA ALA A 308 -10.15 -26.75 1.29
C ALA A 308 -10.11 -26.86 -0.25
N LEU A 309 -11.25 -26.59 -0.88
CA LEU A 309 -11.31 -26.47 -2.34
C LEU A 309 -10.57 -25.21 -2.81
N PRO A 310 -9.89 -25.24 -3.97
CA PRO A 310 -9.23 -24.07 -4.53
C PRO A 310 -10.26 -23.07 -5.06
N TYR A 311 -9.90 -21.79 -5.02
CA TYR A 311 -10.68 -20.69 -5.58
C TYR A 311 -9.83 -19.88 -6.55
N LEU A 312 -10.41 -19.49 -7.68
CA LEU A 312 -9.76 -18.68 -8.70
C LEU A 312 -10.26 -17.23 -8.63
N LEU A 313 -9.32 -16.29 -8.54
CA LEU A 313 -9.55 -14.87 -8.78
C LEU A 313 -9.28 -14.56 -10.25
N ILE A 314 -10.26 -14.06 -10.97
CA ILE A 314 -10.11 -13.73 -12.40
C ILE A 314 -10.88 -12.45 -12.75
N ALA A 315 -10.39 -11.72 -13.74
CA ALA A 315 -11.04 -10.50 -14.22
C ALA A 315 -12.51 -10.76 -14.61
N ASP A 316 -13.37 -9.79 -14.34
CA ASP A 316 -14.67 -9.71 -14.99
C ASP A 316 -14.49 -9.62 -16.52
N SER A 317 -15.46 -10.13 -17.27
CA SER A 317 -15.61 -9.90 -18.70
C SER A 317 -15.49 -8.43 -19.11
N ALA A 318 -15.92 -7.50 -18.26
CA ALA A 318 -15.81 -6.05 -18.46
C ALA A 318 -14.41 -5.47 -18.13
N GLY A 319 -13.49 -6.28 -17.61
CA GLY A 319 -12.14 -5.88 -17.19
C GLY A 319 -11.92 -5.96 -15.68
N ALA A 320 -10.67 -6.20 -15.27
CA ALA A 320 -10.30 -6.30 -13.85
C ALA A 320 -10.45 -4.98 -13.09
N ASP A 321 -10.42 -3.84 -13.78
CA ASP A 321 -10.70 -2.51 -13.23
C ASP A 321 -12.20 -2.28 -12.96
N ARG A 322 -13.08 -3.13 -13.50
CA ARG A 322 -14.53 -3.11 -13.27
C ARG A 322 -15.00 -4.15 -12.25
N GLY A 323 -14.21 -5.18 -12.03
CA GLY A 323 -14.42 -6.16 -10.99
C GLY A 323 -13.56 -7.40 -11.15
N VAL A 324 -13.46 -8.17 -10.07
CA VAL A 324 -12.80 -9.49 -10.04
C VAL A 324 -13.78 -10.52 -9.53
N LEU A 325 -13.85 -11.65 -10.22
CA LEU A 325 -14.69 -12.78 -9.90
C LEU A 325 -13.93 -13.77 -9.02
N VAL A 326 -14.64 -14.36 -8.05
CA VAL A 326 -14.18 -15.53 -7.30
C VAL A 326 -14.93 -16.75 -7.81
N ARG A 327 -14.19 -17.73 -8.34
CA ARG A 327 -14.72 -18.97 -8.89
C ARG A 327 -14.28 -20.19 -8.09
N GLN A 328 -15.13 -21.19 -8.03
CA GLN A 328 -14.81 -22.54 -7.58
C GLN A 328 -15.15 -23.52 -8.70
N GLY A 329 -14.14 -24.00 -9.43
CA GLY A 329 -14.33 -24.68 -10.70
C GLY A 329 -15.12 -23.81 -11.68
N ASP A 330 -16.22 -24.36 -12.22
CA ASP A 330 -17.07 -23.66 -13.19
C ASP A 330 -18.09 -22.69 -12.57
N LYS A 331 -18.20 -22.68 -11.24
CA LYS A 331 -19.17 -21.83 -10.53
C LYS A 331 -18.53 -20.49 -10.18
N THR A 332 -19.18 -19.41 -10.60
CA THR A 332 -18.88 -18.06 -10.09
C THR A 332 -19.67 -17.83 -8.82
N LEU A 333 -18.99 -17.48 -7.73
CA LEU A 333 -19.58 -17.36 -6.40
C LEU A 333 -19.66 -15.92 -5.93
N VAL A 334 -18.66 -15.10 -6.28
CA VAL A 334 -18.55 -13.71 -5.86
C VAL A 334 -18.06 -12.85 -7.01
N ARG A 335 -18.54 -11.61 -7.06
CA ARG A 335 -17.98 -10.51 -7.85
C ARG A 335 -17.64 -9.36 -6.91
N ALA A 336 -16.37 -8.98 -6.88
CA ALA A 336 -15.85 -7.89 -6.05
C ALA A 336 -15.55 -6.66 -6.92
N CYS A 337 -16.04 -5.51 -6.50
CA CYS A 337 -15.81 -4.22 -7.14
C CYS A 337 -15.51 -3.16 -6.09
N VAL A 338 -14.53 -2.31 -6.37
CA VAL A 338 -14.09 -1.20 -5.53
C VAL A 338 -14.00 0.05 -6.40
N ASP A 339 -14.71 1.09 -5.97
CA ASP A 339 -14.56 2.45 -6.49
C ASP A 339 -13.86 3.30 -5.43
N ASP A 340 -12.64 3.75 -5.72
CA ASP A 340 -11.84 4.58 -4.81
C ASP A 340 -11.67 6.00 -5.39
N ASP A 341 -12.42 6.94 -4.82
CA ASP A 341 -12.32 8.37 -5.11
C ASP A 341 -11.45 9.04 -4.04
N ALA A 342 -10.14 9.00 -4.28
CA ALA A 342 -9.15 9.54 -3.37
C ALA A 342 -9.18 11.07 -3.23
N GLU A 343 -9.79 11.78 -4.19
CA GLU A 343 -9.98 13.23 -4.10
C GLU A 343 -11.11 13.56 -3.12
N LYS A 344 -12.22 12.80 -3.16
CA LYS A 344 -13.34 12.95 -2.21
C LYS A 344 -13.12 12.23 -0.88
N GLY A 345 -12.07 11.41 -0.77
CA GLY A 345 -11.80 10.60 0.41
C GLY A 345 -12.89 9.55 0.64
N LEU A 346 -13.31 8.86 -0.43
CA LEU A 346 -14.37 7.86 -0.39
C LEU A 346 -13.96 6.60 -1.14
N THR A 347 -13.95 5.47 -0.44
CA THR A 347 -13.89 4.14 -1.06
C THR A 347 -15.24 3.45 -0.89
N VAL A 348 -15.80 2.94 -1.98
CA VAL A 348 -17.02 2.12 -1.99
C VAL A 348 -16.65 0.72 -2.45
N VAL A 349 -16.88 -0.26 -1.58
CA VAL A 349 -16.72 -1.68 -1.89
C VAL A 349 -18.09 -2.31 -2.09
N THR A 350 -18.25 -3.02 -3.20
CA THR A 350 -19.44 -3.79 -3.53
C THR A 350 -19.03 -5.25 -3.75
N VAL A 351 -19.62 -6.15 -2.96
CA VAL A 351 -19.45 -7.59 -3.08
C VAL A 351 -20.81 -8.19 -3.44
N GLU A 352 -20.91 -8.74 -4.64
CA GLU A 352 -22.10 -9.43 -5.11
C GLU A 352 -21.86 -10.94 -4.95
N HIS A 353 -22.75 -11.63 -4.24
CA HIS A 353 -22.76 -13.08 -4.16
C HIS A 353 -23.68 -13.63 -5.25
N LEU A 354 -23.21 -14.66 -5.95
CA LEU A 354 -23.87 -15.21 -7.12
C LEU A 354 -24.28 -16.67 -6.90
N ALA A 355 -25.43 -17.03 -7.47
CA ALA A 355 -25.82 -18.41 -7.70
C ALA A 355 -25.99 -18.60 -9.21
N GLY A 356 -24.98 -19.19 -9.84
CA GLY A 356 -24.87 -19.18 -11.30
C GLY A 356 -24.53 -17.78 -11.81
N GLN A 357 -25.37 -17.20 -12.65
CA GLN A 357 -25.21 -15.83 -13.18
C GLN A 357 -26.09 -14.79 -12.47
N LYS A 358 -26.90 -15.21 -11.49
CA LYS A 358 -27.82 -14.32 -10.78
C LYS A 358 -27.19 -13.83 -9.48
N VAL A 359 -27.20 -12.51 -9.27
CA VAL A 359 -26.88 -11.90 -7.97
C VAL A 359 -27.98 -12.28 -6.98
N VAL A 360 -27.60 -12.97 -5.90
CA VAL A 360 -28.52 -13.39 -4.83
C VAL A 360 -28.39 -12.52 -3.58
N ARG A 361 -27.27 -11.82 -3.43
CA ARG A 361 -27.02 -10.89 -2.31
C ARG A 361 -25.96 -9.88 -2.71
N THR A 362 -26.12 -8.65 -2.26
CA THR A 362 -25.11 -7.59 -2.41
C THR A 362 -24.75 -7.03 -1.04
N VAL A 363 -23.46 -6.98 -0.75
CA VAL A 363 -22.91 -6.30 0.43
C VAL A 363 -22.20 -5.05 -0.08
N ARG A 364 -22.58 -3.90 0.47
CA ARG A 364 -21.98 -2.60 0.14
C ARG A 364 -21.39 -1.98 1.39
N GLN A 365 -20.11 -1.61 1.31
CA GLN A 365 -19.39 -0.96 2.39
C GLN A 365 -18.81 0.36 1.88
N GLU A 366 -18.99 1.42 2.67
CA GLU A 366 -18.38 2.72 2.41
C GLU A 366 -17.32 3.03 3.47
N MET A 367 -16.15 3.47 3.02
CA MET A 367 -15.07 3.97 3.88
C MET A 367 -14.80 5.41 3.51
N ARG A 368 -15.09 6.33 4.45
CA ARG A 368 -14.77 7.75 4.32
C ARG A 368 -13.48 8.06 5.06
N TYR A 369 -12.69 8.96 4.50
CA TYR A 369 -11.45 9.44 5.08
C TYR A 369 -11.15 10.87 4.63
N ASP A 370 -10.30 11.56 5.37
CA ASP A 370 -9.73 12.83 4.94
C ASP A 370 -8.69 12.55 3.83
N PRO A 371 -8.83 13.12 2.62
CA PRO A 371 -7.98 12.81 1.47
C PRO A 371 -6.52 13.27 1.63
N PHE A 372 -6.23 14.11 2.63
CA PHE A 372 -4.88 14.60 2.93
C PHE A 372 -4.27 13.90 4.15
N THR A 373 -5.04 13.49 5.15
CA THR A 373 -4.46 12.74 6.29
C THR A 373 -4.58 11.22 6.13
N GLY A 374 -5.54 10.75 5.34
CA GLY A 374 -5.93 9.34 5.29
C GLY A 374 -6.56 8.85 6.57
N LEU A 375 -6.98 9.73 7.49
CA LEU A 375 -7.66 9.34 8.72
C LEU A 375 -9.17 9.29 8.48
N ALA A 376 -9.86 8.42 9.21
CA ALA A 376 -11.32 8.45 9.23
C ALA A 376 -11.81 9.83 9.75
N PRO A 377 -12.95 10.35 9.26
CA PRO A 377 -13.55 11.55 9.80
C PRO A 377 -13.73 11.38 11.32
N GLN A 378 -13.38 12.40 12.09
CA GLN A 378 -13.79 12.39 13.50
C GLN A 378 -15.31 12.34 13.54
N ALA A 379 -15.87 11.35 14.23
CA ALA A 379 -17.30 11.36 14.54
C ALA A 379 -17.59 12.74 15.16
N ALA A 380 -18.53 13.48 14.56
CA ALA A 380 -18.98 14.74 15.15
C ALA A 380 -19.35 14.42 16.59
N LYS A 381 -18.58 14.92 17.56
CA LYS A 381 -18.94 14.83 18.96
C LYS A 381 -20.25 15.57 19.05
N GLY A 382 -21.37 14.83 19.11
CA GLY A 382 -22.65 15.39 19.47
C GLY A 382 -22.43 16.19 20.74
N LYS A 383 -22.79 17.48 20.71
CA LYS A 383 -22.91 18.22 21.95
C LYS A 383 -23.90 17.42 22.83
N PRO A 384 -23.56 17.14 24.09
CA PRO A 384 -24.48 16.48 25.01
C PRO A 384 -25.80 17.26 25.14
#